data_AF-A0A4R5VZR9-F1
#
_entry.id   AF-A0A4R5VZR9-F1
#
_cell.length_a   1.000
_cell.length_b   1.000
_cell.length_c   1.000
_cell.angle_alpha   90.00
_cell.angle_beta   90.00
_cell.angle_gamma   90.00
#
_symmetry.space_group_name_H-M   'P 1'
#
loop_
_entity.id
_entity.type
_entity.pdbx_description
1 polymer ?
#
loop_
_entity_poly.entity_id
_entity_poly.type
_entity_poly.pdbx_seq_one_letter_code
_entity_poly.pdbx_strand_id
1 'polypeptide(L)' 'MKRAIYVIITMIIVSVLATWVLGKYHSEVPFQTRMLITAGGVLLSGILTIFMSRKDVGHVETKLK' A
#
# COMPACT_ATOMS: atom_id res chain seq x y z
N MET A 1 8.81 15.66 4.58
CA MET A 1 8.36 15.61 3.17
C MET A 1 8.73 14.30 2.46
N LYS A 2 9.97 13.77 2.56
CA LYS A 2 10.40 12.54 1.86
C LYS A 2 9.55 11.28 2.16
N ARG A 3 8.99 11.17 3.37
CA ARG A 3 8.16 10.03 3.80
C ARG A 3 6.80 9.93 3.10
N ALA A 4 6.19 11.08 2.77
CA ALA A 4 4.90 11.12 2.11
C ALA A 4 4.98 10.61 0.66
N ILE A 5 6.13 10.83 0.00
CA ILE A 5 6.38 10.34 -1.37
C ILE A 5 6.36 8.82 -1.42
N TYR A 6 7.00 8.13 -0.46
CA TYR A 6 6.98 6.67 -0.42
C TYR A 6 5.57 6.12 -0.20
N VAL A 7 4.78 6.75 0.69
CA VAL A 7 3.37 6.38 0.93
C VAL A 7 2.51 6.57 -0.31
N ILE A 8 2.68 7.69 -1.02
CA ILE A 8 1.92 7.97 -2.24
C ILE A 8 2.28 6.96 -3.33
N ILE A 9 3.57 6.66 -3.51
CA ILE A 9 4.04 5.69 -4.51
C ILE A 9 3.48 4.30 -4.21
N THR A 10 3.51 3.84 -2.96
CA THR A 10 2.98 2.52 -2.60
C THR A 10 1.46 2.45 -2.77
N MET A 11 0.71 3.52 -2.47
CA MET A 11 -0.73 3.58 -2.71
C MET A 11 -1.08 3.49 -4.20
N ILE A 12 -0.34 4.17 -5.06
CA ILE A 12 -0.57 4.14 -6.52
C ILE A 12 -0.29 2.75 -7.08
N ILE A 13 0.87 2.16 -6.73
CA ILE A 13 1.27 0.84 -7.20
C ILE A 13 0.25 -0.22 -6.79
N VAL A 14 -0.19 -0.20 -5.52
CA VAL A 14 -1.14 -1.19 -5.01
C VAL A 14 -2.53 -1.01 -5.61
N SER A 15 -2.97 0.22 -5.87
CA SER A 15 -4.25 0.47 -6.55
C SER A 15 -4.26 -0.14 -7.96
N VAL A 16 -3.20 0.12 -8.74
CA VAL A 16 -3.08 -0.43 -10.10
C VAL A 16 -2.99 -1.95 -10.08
N LEU A 17 -2.19 -2.53 -9.19
CA LEU A 17 -2.05 -3.99 -9.07
C LEU A 17 -3.35 -4.66 -8.64
N ALA A 18 -4.07 -4.11 -7.66
CA ALA A 18 -5.33 -4.66 -7.20
C ALA A 18 -6.37 -4.63 -8.31
N THR A 19 -6.52 -3.50 -9.01
CA THR A 19 -7.44 -3.40 -10.16
C THR A 19 -7.05 -4.37 -11.28
N TRP A 20 -5.76 -4.54 -11.55
CA TRP A 20 -5.28 -5.44 -12.60
C TRP A 20 -5.50 -6.92 -12.27
N VAL A 21 -5.19 -7.33 -11.04
CA VAL A 21 -5.39 -8.72 -10.58
C VAL A 21 -6.87 -9.09 -10.58
N LEU A 22 -7.73 -8.19 -10.10
CA LEU A 22 -9.16 -8.43 -10.07
C LEU A 22 -9.72 -8.52 -11.49
N GLY A 23 -9.36 -7.58 -12.36
CA GLY A 23 -9.79 -7.54 -13.76
C GLY A 23 -9.29 -8.72 -14.60
N LYS A 24 -8.08 -9.23 -14.34
CA LYS A 24 -7.45 -10.28 -15.16
C LYS A 24 -7.73 -11.70 -14.68
N TYR A 25 -7.75 -11.94 -13.38
CA TYR A 25 -7.81 -13.30 -12.82
C TYR A 25 -9.15 -13.61 -12.13
N HIS A 26 -9.95 -12.59 -11.81
CA HIS A 26 -11.17 -12.74 -11.01
C HIS A 26 -12.36 -12.03 -11.67
N SER A 27 -12.56 -12.24 -12.98
CA SER A 27 -13.72 -11.73 -13.75
C SER A 27 -15.04 -12.39 -13.42
N GLU A 28 -14.98 -13.52 -12.74
CA GLU A 28 -16.14 -14.24 -12.21
C GLU A 28 -16.57 -13.72 -10.83
N VAL A 29 -15.72 -12.90 -10.18
CA VAL A 29 -16.00 -12.40 -8.83
C VAL A 29 -16.90 -11.17 -8.91
N PRO A 30 -18.05 -11.15 -8.20
CA PRO A 30 -18.97 -10.03 -8.22
C PRO A 30 -18.32 -8.72 -7.74
N PHE A 31 -18.81 -7.61 -8.28
CA PHE A 31 -18.20 -6.28 -8.15
C PHE A 31 -18.01 -5.85 -6.68
N GLN A 32 -18.91 -6.23 -5.78
CA GLN A 32 -18.81 -5.94 -4.34
C GLN A 32 -17.58 -6.61 -3.70
N THR A 33 -17.33 -7.88 -4.01
CA THR A 33 -16.18 -8.61 -3.45
C THR A 33 -14.86 -8.08 -4.01
N ARG A 34 -14.84 -7.69 -5.29
CA ARG A 34 -13.73 -6.97 -5.90
C ARG A 34 -13.41 -5.67 -5.15
N MET A 35 -14.43 -4.87 -4.83
CA MET A 35 -14.24 -3.62 -4.10
C MET A 35 -13.68 -3.85 -2.68
N LEU A 36 -14.12 -4.91 -1.98
CA LEU A 36 -13.57 -5.29 -0.67
C LEU A 36 -12.10 -5.69 -0.74
N ILE A 37 -11.68 -6.45 -1.77
CA ILE A 37 -10.29 -6.88 -1.92
C ILE A 37 -9.39 -5.69 -2.26
N THR A 38 -9.84 -4.80 -3.16
CA THR A 38 -9.11 -3.56 -3.45
C THR A 38 -9.01 -2.68 -2.20
N ALA A 39 -10.10 -2.47 -1.48
CA ALA A 39 -10.10 -1.69 -0.24
C ALA A 39 -9.17 -2.31 0.82
N GLY A 40 -9.21 -3.63 1.00
CA GLY A 40 -8.35 -4.38 1.90
C GLY A 40 -6.87 -4.27 1.50
N GLY A 41 -6.54 -4.45 0.22
CA GLY A 41 -5.17 -4.34 -0.28
C GLY A 41 -4.58 -2.94 -0.14
N VAL A 42 -5.38 -1.91 -0.44
CA VAL A 42 -4.98 -0.50 -0.29
C VAL A 42 -4.78 -0.14 1.19
N LEU A 43 -5.69 -0.56 2.09
CA LEU A 43 -5.56 -0.34 3.53
C LEU A 43 -4.34 -1.05 4.13
N LEU A 44 -4.12 -2.33 3.78
CA LEU A 44 -2.95 -3.10 4.21
C LEU A 44 -1.64 -2.45 3.73
N SER A 45 -1.59 -2.00 2.48
CA SER A 45 -0.42 -1.30 1.94
C SER A 45 -0.12 0.01 2.66
N GLY A 46 -1.14 0.80 2.98
CA GLY A 46 -1.01 2.00 3.79
C GLY A 46 -0.45 1.70 5.18
N ILE A 47 -0.98 0.68 5.86
CA ILE A 47 -0.52 0.24 7.19
C ILE A 47 0.93 -0.25 7.14
N LEU A 48 1.28 -1.09 6.15
CA LEU A 48 2.65 -1.57 5.96
C LEU A 48 3.63 -0.42 5.71
N THR A 49 3.24 0.59 4.94
CA THR A 49 4.10 1.73 4.66
C THR A 49 4.32 2.61 5.90
N ILE A 50 3.30 2.77 6.75
CA ILE A 50 3.44 3.46 8.04
C ILE A 50 4.33 2.65 8.99
N PHE A 51 4.13 1.34 9.07
CA PHE A 51 4.92 0.45 9.91
C PHE A 51 6.40 0.45 9.50
N MET A 52 6.67 0.34 8.20
CA MET A 52 8.03 0.41 7.65
C MET A 52 8.65 1.79 7.89
N SER A 53 7.89 2.87 7.64
CA SER A 53 8.36 4.24 7.93
C SER A 53 8.64 4.45 9.42
N ARG A 54 7.88 3.84 10.34
CA ARG A 54 8.14 3.90 11.79
C ARG A 54 9.42 3.15 12.15
N LYS A 55 9.65 1.97 11.58
CA LYS A 55 10.86 1.16 11.81
C LYS A 55 12.13 1.86 11.31
N ASP A 56 12.04 2.59 10.20
CA ASP A 56 13.15 3.41 9.67
C ASP A 56 13.41 4.69 10.49
N VAL A 57 12.46 5.20 11.30
CA VAL A 57 12.77 6.30 12.26
C VAL A 57 13.80 5.84 13.27
N GLY A 58 13.72 4.57 13.71
CA GLY A 58 14.59 4.03 14.75
C GLY A 58 16.07 3.94 14.36
N HIS A 59 16.43 4.11 13.08
CA HIS A 59 17.81 4.04 12.59
C HIS A 59 18.35 5.38 12.05
N VAL A 60 17.54 6.44 11.98
CA VAL A 60 17.99 7.74 11.45
C VAL A 60 18.45 8.71 12.57
N GLU A 61 18.08 8.45 13.83
CA GLU A 61 18.60 9.24 14.98
C GLU A 61 20.01 8.85 15.45
N THR A 62 20.63 7.79 14.93
CA THR A 62 22.03 7.40 15.29
C THR A 62 23.06 7.83 14.24
N LYS A 63 22.76 8.86 13.45
CA LYS A 63 23.73 9.49 12.54
C LYS A 63 23.78 11.02 12.68
N LEU A 64 23.42 11.56 13.84
CA LEU A 64 23.63 12.99 14.12
C LEU A 64 23.86 13.35 15.59
N LYS A 65 24.45 12.44 16.37
CA LYS A 65 25.11 12.81 17.62
C LYS A 65 26.31 11.92 17.90
#